data_AF-A0A0C3EHD9-F1
#
_entry.id   AF-A0A0C3EHD9-F1
#
_cell.length_a   1.000
_cell.length_b   1.000
_cell.length_c   1.000
_cell.angle_alpha   90.00
_cell.angle_beta   90.00
_cell.angle_gamma   90.00
#
_symmetry.space_group_name_H-M   'P 1'
#
loop_
_entity.id
_entity.type
_entity.pdbx_description
1 polymer ?
#
loop_
_entity_poly.entity_id
_entity_poly.type
_entity_poly.pdbx_seq_one_letter_code
_entity_poly.pdbx_strand_id
1 'polypeptide(L)'
;MPQGPLGVVIIGETGVGKSALVNLIAGKVLVDVSAEADICTKRTTKYDITIDSMHLRVWEIVGFNQPMDDKNPADKEISVIDVDLGTIFAHDKTAAVDVVLFCMRGERTREITTKIFDSVRDMFGDQVPIVLVINHLELEKDMEEWWSRNEETLRTKKGIEGDGHVCVTGLLDHRNYKQSQEAVLAQLRVHYEARGNKTLESIVLTYFGRLGHKKNLKEMLKKRYKIDQSTARRLVEALSPTNC
;
A
#
# COMPACT_ATOMS: atom_id res chain seq x y z
N MET A 1 -11.64 -25.27 -5.07
CA MET A 1 -10.16 -25.31 -5.06
C MET A 1 -9.69 -24.31 -4.02
N PRO A 2 -8.62 -24.54 -3.24
CA PRO A 2 -8.08 -23.47 -2.41
C PRO A 2 -7.59 -22.40 -3.39
N GLN A 3 -8.32 -21.29 -3.46
CA GLN A 3 -7.88 -20.09 -4.15
C GLN A 3 -6.54 -19.69 -3.50
N GLY A 4 -5.58 -19.21 -4.30
CA GLY A 4 -4.23 -18.86 -3.84
C GLY A 4 -4.20 -17.92 -2.64
N PRO A 5 -2.99 -17.61 -2.12
CA PRO A 5 -2.87 -16.71 -0.98
C PRO A 5 -3.53 -15.36 -1.28
N LEU A 6 -4.16 -14.74 -0.29
CA LEU A 6 -4.70 -13.38 -0.43
C LEU A 6 -3.55 -12.42 -0.69
N GLY A 7 -3.61 -11.74 -1.83
CA GLY A 7 -2.65 -10.71 -2.21
C GLY A 7 -2.90 -9.41 -1.46
N VAL A 8 -2.04 -9.08 -0.51
CA VAL A 8 -2.14 -7.87 0.30
C VAL A 8 -1.03 -6.91 -0.11
N VAL A 9 -1.37 -5.67 -0.42
CA VAL A 9 -0.39 -4.62 -0.72
C VAL A 9 -0.45 -3.55 0.37
N ILE A 10 0.65 -3.32 1.08
CA ILE A 10 0.77 -2.28 2.11
C ILE A 10 1.47 -1.07 1.51
N ILE A 11 0.80 0.08 1.50
CA ILE A 11 1.28 1.33 0.91
C ILE A 11 1.08 2.49 1.88
N GLY A 12 1.99 3.46 1.88
CA GLY A 12 1.91 4.65 2.75
C GLY A 12 3.23 5.42 2.82
N GLU A 13 3.20 6.64 3.37
CA GLU A 13 4.38 7.49 3.57
C GLU A 13 5.47 6.78 4.41
N THR A 14 6.73 7.20 4.28
CA THR A 14 7.80 6.76 5.19
C THR A 14 7.45 7.13 6.64
N GLY A 15 7.69 6.20 7.58
CA GLY A 15 7.49 6.45 9.02
C GLY A 15 6.03 6.38 9.52
N VAL A 16 5.09 5.88 8.71
CA VAL A 16 3.70 5.62 9.14
C VAL A 16 3.49 4.25 9.82
N GLY A 17 4.56 3.43 9.87
CA GLY A 17 4.56 2.13 10.52
C GLY A 17 4.11 0.95 9.64
N LYS A 18 4.38 0.97 8.33
CA LYS A 18 4.11 -0.16 7.42
C LYS A 18 4.76 -1.48 7.87
N SER A 19 6.03 -1.44 8.28
CA SER A 19 6.76 -2.62 8.77
C SER A 19 6.20 -3.11 10.11
N ALA A 20 5.79 -2.19 10.98
CA ALA A 20 5.09 -2.53 12.22
C ALA A 20 3.74 -3.20 11.93
N LEU A 21 3.03 -2.77 10.87
CA LEU A 21 1.82 -3.43 10.39
C LEU A 21 2.10 -4.85 9.85
N VAL A 22 3.24 -5.10 9.19
CA VAL A 22 3.64 -6.47 8.81
C VAL A 22 3.78 -7.36 10.04
N ASN A 23 4.49 -6.89 11.07
CA ASN A 23 4.63 -7.62 12.34
C ASN A 23 3.27 -7.84 13.02
N LEU A 24 2.41 -6.80 13.01
CA LEU A 24 1.06 -6.86 13.57
C LEU A 24 0.21 -7.92 12.89
N ILE A 25 0.22 -7.98 11.55
CA ILE A 25 -0.45 -9.04 10.78
C ILE A 25 0.12 -10.39 11.20
N ALA A 26 1.45 -10.54 11.20
CA ALA A 26 2.12 -11.79 11.51
C ALA A 26 1.93 -12.28 12.96
N GLY A 27 1.57 -11.39 13.89
CA GLY A 27 1.51 -11.68 15.33
C GLY A 27 2.87 -11.95 15.97
N LYS A 28 3.95 -11.62 15.27
CA LYS A 28 5.34 -11.82 15.70
C LYS A 28 6.25 -10.87 14.96
N VAL A 29 7.46 -10.71 15.48
CA VAL A 29 8.50 -9.92 14.82
C VAL A 29 9.03 -10.69 13.60
N LEU A 30 8.67 -10.22 12.41
CA LEU A 30 9.21 -10.66 11.12
C LEU A 30 10.19 -9.65 10.53
N VAL A 31 9.99 -8.38 10.86
CA VAL A 31 10.76 -7.24 10.36
C VAL A 31 11.27 -6.45 11.55
N ASP A 32 12.55 -6.14 11.56
CA ASP A 32 13.10 -5.21 12.54
C ASP A 32 12.52 -3.81 12.28
N VAL A 33 11.97 -3.21 13.33
CA VAL A 33 11.40 -1.86 13.29
C VAL A 33 12.26 -0.93 14.13
N SER A 34 12.88 0.08 13.52
CA SER A 34 13.58 1.12 14.26
C SER A 34 12.58 2.16 14.78
N ALA A 35 12.76 2.59 16.04
CA ALA A 35 12.10 3.78 16.57
C ALA A 35 12.71 5.09 16.02
N GLU A 36 13.91 5.00 15.45
CA GLU A 36 14.72 6.11 14.95
C GLU A 36 14.51 6.31 13.44
N ALA A 37 14.80 7.53 12.96
CA ALA A 37 14.60 7.99 11.58
C ALA A 37 15.42 7.27 10.50
N ASP A 38 16.03 6.13 10.82
CA ASP A 38 16.64 5.25 9.85
C ASP A 38 15.55 4.61 8.98
N ILE A 39 15.72 4.76 7.66
CA ILE A 39 14.85 4.13 6.67
C ILE A 39 15.04 2.61 6.77
N CYS A 40 14.18 1.95 7.54
CA CYS A 40 14.16 0.48 7.68
C CYS A 40 13.87 -0.20 6.33
N THR A 41 12.84 0.27 5.62
CA THR A 41 12.41 -0.34 4.36
C THR A 41 13.04 0.40 3.18
N LYS A 42 14.16 -0.13 2.67
CA LYS A 42 14.86 0.43 1.50
C LYS A 42 14.35 -0.10 0.16
N ARG A 43 13.56 -1.17 0.16
CA ARG A 43 13.05 -1.86 -1.04
C ARG A 43 11.67 -2.46 -0.77
N THR A 44 10.84 -2.58 -1.81
CA THR A 44 9.60 -3.35 -1.72
C THR A 44 9.93 -4.80 -1.31
N THR A 45 9.23 -5.33 -0.31
CA THR A 45 9.54 -6.63 0.29
C THR A 45 8.31 -7.54 0.33
N LYS A 46 8.52 -8.82 0.06
CA LYS A 46 7.49 -9.86 0.09
C LYS A 46 7.54 -10.64 1.41
N TYR A 47 6.38 -10.84 2.03
CA TYR A 47 6.20 -11.72 3.17
C TYR A 47 5.08 -12.72 2.88
N ASP A 48 5.38 -14.01 2.96
CA ASP A 48 4.35 -15.06 2.93
C ASP A 48 4.01 -15.40 4.39
N ILE A 49 2.79 -15.07 4.81
CA ILE A 49 2.33 -15.17 6.20
C ILE A 49 1.17 -16.16 6.27
N THR A 50 1.19 -17.07 7.25
CA THR A 50 0.07 -17.97 7.53
C THR A 50 -0.42 -17.73 8.94
N ILE A 51 -1.69 -17.37 9.09
CA ILE A 51 -2.38 -17.15 10.36
C ILE A 51 -3.68 -17.94 10.29
N ASP A 52 -3.90 -18.81 11.27
CA ASP A 52 -5.00 -19.78 11.24
C ASP A 52 -5.03 -20.57 9.91
N SER A 53 -6.11 -20.47 9.15
CA SER A 53 -6.31 -21.06 7.82
C SER A 53 -6.10 -20.07 6.66
N MET A 54 -5.71 -18.83 6.96
CA MET A 54 -5.48 -17.78 5.95
C MET A 54 -4.02 -17.76 5.52
N HIS A 55 -3.79 -17.97 4.23
CA HIS A 55 -2.49 -17.75 3.59
C HIS A 55 -2.46 -16.38 2.95
N LEU A 56 -1.51 -15.54 3.35
CA LEU A 56 -1.37 -14.17 2.89
C LEU A 56 -0.05 -14.02 2.14
N ARG A 57 -0.08 -13.28 1.03
CA ARG A 57 1.11 -12.76 0.37
C ARG A 57 1.10 -11.26 0.51
N VAL A 58 1.90 -10.76 1.46
CA VAL A 58 1.99 -9.35 1.80
C VAL A 58 3.15 -8.71 1.05
N TRP A 59 2.87 -7.64 0.33
CA TRP A 59 3.84 -6.77 -0.32
C TRP A 59 3.91 -5.45 0.42
N GLU A 60 4.98 -5.24 1.17
CA GLU A 60 5.27 -3.93 1.76
C GLU A 60 5.97 -3.07 0.71
N ILE A 61 5.27 -2.06 0.19
CA ILE A 61 5.87 -1.12 -0.75
C ILE A 61 6.74 -0.13 0.02
N VAL A 62 7.92 0.16 -0.54
CA VAL A 62 8.83 1.18 -0.03
C VAL A 62 8.09 2.51 0.21
N GLY A 63 8.35 3.14 1.35
CA GLY A 63 7.66 4.38 1.72
C GLY A 63 7.97 5.54 0.78
N PHE A 64 6.96 6.37 0.51
CA PHE A 64 7.17 7.60 -0.25
C PHE A 64 7.86 8.67 0.58
N ASN A 65 8.50 9.63 -0.09
CA ASN A 65 9.22 10.76 0.52
C ASN A 65 10.35 10.32 1.45
N GLN A 66 11.23 9.43 0.96
CA GLN A 66 12.50 9.19 1.63
C GLN A 66 13.38 10.44 1.49
N PRO A 67 14.09 10.89 2.54
CA PRO A 67 15.16 11.86 2.35
C PRO A 67 16.13 11.30 1.31
N MET A 68 16.18 11.96 0.14
CA MET A 68 17.24 11.73 -0.84
C MET A 68 18.53 12.23 -0.21
N ASP A 69 19.60 11.44 -0.28
CA ASP A 69 20.93 11.87 0.15
C ASP A 69 21.26 13.25 -0.48
N ASP A 70 21.51 14.24 0.39
CA ASP A 70 21.73 15.65 0.07
C ASP A 70 22.73 15.87 -1.08
N LYS A 71 22.30 16.40 -2.24
CA LYS A 71 23.17 17.18 -3.15
C LYS A 71 22.52 18.31 -3.96
N ASN A 72 21.21 18.56 -3.94
CA ASN A 72 20.69 19.70 -4.71
C ASN A 72 19.43 20.36 -4.12
N PRO A 73 19.52 21.59 -3.56
CA PRO A 73 18.37 22.33 -3.01
C PRO A 73 17.37 22.80 -4.08
N ALA A 74 17.70 22.63 -5.36
CA ALA A 74 16.89 23.05 -6.51
C ALA A 74 15.80 22.03 -6.89
N ASP A 75 15.88 20.78 -6.42
CA ASP A 75 14.87 19.73 -6.68
C ASP A 75 13.74 19.73 -5.63
N LYS A 76 13.40 20.91 -5.09
CA LYS A 76 12.24 21.13 -4.21
C LYS A 76 10.90 21.10 -4.97
N GLU A 77 10.79 20.25 -5.97
CA GLU A 77 9.52 19.88 -6.54
C GLU A 77 9.16 18.49 -5.98
N ILE A 78 8.28 18.48 -4.98
CA ILE A 78 7.57 17.25 -4.58
C ILE A 78 6.66 16.89 -5.76
N SER A 79 7.22 16.30 -6.83
CA SER A 79 6.49 16.15 -8.09
C SER A 79 6.36 14.72 -8.60
N VAL A 80 6.97 13.71 -7.96
CA VAL A 80 6.78 12.31 -8.41
C VAL A 80 6.74 11.32 -7.26
N ILE A 81 5.58 10.70 -7.06
CA ILE A 81 5.38 9.55 -6.19
C ILE A 81 5.87 8.31 -6.96
N ASP A 82 7.07 7.84 -6.63
CA ASP A 82 7.63 6.59 -7.15
C ASP A 82 7.08 5.40 -6.35
N VAL A 83 6.42 4.45 -7.02
CA VAL A 83 5.84 3.24 -6.43
C VAL A 83 6.62 2.03 -6.96
N ASP A 84 7.37 1.29 -6.15
CA ASP A 84 8.11 0.13 -6.63
C ASP A 84 7.22 -1.12 -6.83
N LEU A 85 6.46 -1.10 -7.93
CA LEU A 85 5.68 -2.24 -8.44
C LEU A 85 6.55 -3.21 -9.24
N GLY A 86 7.68 -2.75 -9.78
CA GLY A 86 8.62 -3.54 -10.54
C GLY A 86 9.15 -4.74 -9.76
N THR A 87 9.42 -4.56 -8.46
CA THR A 87 9.80 -5.68 -7.59
C THR A 87 8.72 -6.75 -7.51
N ILE A 88 7.43 -6.37 -7.46
CA ILE A 88 6.32 -7.35 -7.48
C ILE A 88 6.32 -8.12 -8.80
N PHE A 89 6.38 -7.42 -9.94
CA PHE A 89 6.42 -8.04 -11.26
C PHE A 89 7.61 -8.98 -11.47
N ALA A 90 8.78 -8.61 -10.93
CA ALA A 90 9.99 -9.41 -11.03
C ALA A 90 9.88 -10.74 -10.27
N HIS A 91 9.16 -10.74 -9.14
CA HIS A 91 8.93 -11.94 -8.35
C HIS A 91 7.80 -12.82 -8.89
N ASP A 92 6.68 -12.22 -9.28
CA ASP A 92 5.49 -12.94 -9.73
C ASP A 92 4.68 -12.08 -10.70
N LYS A 93 4.75 -12.41 -11.99
CA LYS A 93 4.02 -11.71 -13.06
C LYS A 93 2.50 -11.84 -12.91
N THR A 94 2.05 -12.86 -12.18
CA THR A 94 0.65 -13.16 -11.91
C THR A 94 0.27 -12.82 -10.47
N ALA A 95 1.07 -12.01 -9.77
CA ALA A 95 0.80 -11.62 -8.40
C ALA A 95 -0.62 -11.09 -8.24
N ALA A 96 -1.42 -11.77 -7.42
CA ALA A 96 -2.72 -11.27 -7.03
C ALA A 96 -2.57 -10.03 -6.15
N VAL A 97 -3.48 -9.09 -6.32
CA VAL A 97 -3.72 -7.96 -5.43
C VAL A 97 -5.21 -7.97 -5.16
N ASP A 98 -5.58 -8.36 -3.95
CA ASP A 98 -6.97 -8.53 -3.52
C ASP A 98 -7.40 -7.43 -2.56
N VAL A 99 -6.46 -6.83 -1.82
CA VAL A 99 -6.71 -5.70 -0.92
C VAL A 99 -5.46 -4.83 -0.82
N VAL A 100 -5.68 -3.51 -0.78
CA VAL A 100 -4.65 -2.52 -0.47
C VAL A 100 -4.87 -2.03 0.95
N LEU A 101 -3.86 -2.16 1.80
CA LEU A 101 -3.81 -1.54 3.11
C LEU A 101 -3.08 -0.21 2.99
N PHE A 102 -3.84 0.89 3.00
CA PHE A 102 -3.27 2.24 3.00
C PHE A 102 -2.95 2.66 4.44
N CYS A 103 -1.67 2.54 4.81
CA CYS A 103 -1.20 2.86 6.15
C CYS A 103 -0.89 4.35 6.29
N MET A 104 -1.48 4.98 7.31
CA MET A 104 -1.29 6.39 7.62
C MET A 104 -1.22 6.63 9.13
N ARG A 105 -0.75 7.81 9.54
CA ARG A 105 -0.73 8.23 10.94
C ARG A 105 -2.03 8.95 11.29
N GLY A 106 -2.65 8.59 12.41
CA GLY A 106 -3.81 9.32 12.94
C GLY A 106 -3.44 10.73 13.40
N GLU A 107 -2.31 10.90 14.09
CA GLU A 107 -1.95 12.21 14.68
C GLU A 107 -1.77 13.34 13.66
N ARG A 108 -1.34 13.04 12.43
CA ARG A 108 -0.94 14.04 11.43
C ARG A 108 -1.19 13.55 10.00
N THR A 109 -2.31 13.97 9.41
CA THR A 109 -2.53 13.84 7.97
C THR A 109 -1.88 15.01 7.24
N ARG A 110 -0.76 14.75 6.56
CA ARG A 110 0.00 15.75 5.79
C ARG A 110 -0.55 15.87 4.37
N GLU A 111 -0.23 16.95 3.67
CA GLU A 111 -0.58 17.11 2.25
C GLU A 111 0.02 15.98 1.38
N ILE A 112 1.23 15.53 1.73
CA ILE A 112 1.86 14.39 1.05
C ILE A 112 1.06 13.09 1.24
N THR A 113 0.46 12.86 2.41
CA THR A 113 -0.41 11.71 2.67
C THR A 113 -1.60 11.70 1.71
N THR A 114 -2.24 12.86 1.50
CA THR A 114 -3.34 13.02 0.54
C THR A 114 -2.88 12.72 -0.89
N LYS A 115 -1.74 13.27 -1.34
CA LYS A 115 -1.22 13.02 -2.70
C LYS A 115 -0.92 11.54 -2.94
N ILE A 116 -0.38 10.86 -1.94
CA ILE A 116 -0.14 9.40 -2.00
C ILE A 116 -1.48 8.68 -2.07
N PHE A 117 -2.44 9.03 -1.22
CA PHE A 117 -3.76 8.41 -1.22
C PHE A 117 -4.45 8.58 -2.58
N ASP A 118 -4.44 9.77 -3.16
CA ASP A 118 -4.99 10.04 -4.50
C ASP A 118 -4.33 9.13 -5.55
N SER A 119 -3.00 8.97 -5.51
CA SER A 119 -2.28 8.09 -6.44
C SER A 119 -2.65 6.61 -6.26
N VAL A 120 -2.88 6.18 -5.01
CA VAL A 120 -3.34 4.82 -4.69
C VAL A 120 -4.77 4.62 -5.17
N ARG A 121 -5.68 5.54 -4.85
CA ARG A 121 -7.08 5.51 -5.28
C ARG A 121 -7.20 5.47 -6.80
N ASP A 122 -6.47 6.32 -7.51
CA ASP A 122 -6.50 6.38 -8.99
C ASP A 122 -6.09 5.05 -9.64
N MET A 123 -5.10 4.37 -9.06
CA MET A 123 -4.60 3.09 -9.56
C MET A 123 -5.51 1.91 -9.17
N PHE A 124 -5.90 1.85 -7.89
CA PHE A 124 -6.47 0.65 -7.28
C PHE A 124 -7.97 0.76 -6.99
N GLY A 125 -8.51 1.95 -6.71
CA GLY A 125 -9.81 2.14 -6.05
C GLY A 125 -11.01 1.56 -6.79
N ASP A 126 -11.06 1.61 -8.12
CA ASP A 126 -12.16 1.01 -8.89
C ASP A 126 -12.01 -0.51 -9.09
N GLN A 127 -10.91 -1.08 -8.61
CA GLN A 127 -10.47 -2.42 -8.99
C GLN A 127 -10.34 -3.35 -7.80
N VAL A 128 -9.81 -2.87 -6.69
CA VAL A 128 -9.53 -3.61 -5.46
C VAL A 128 -9.85 -2.73 -4.25
N PRO A 129 -10.38 -3.30 -3.15
CA PRO A 129 -10.69 -2.53 -1.95
C PRO A 129 -9.44 -1.92 -1.34
N ILE A 130 -9.57 -0.67 -0.88
CA ILE A 130 -8.57 0.08 -0.13
C ILE A 130 -9.04 0.21 1.31
N VAL A 131 -8.38 -0.50 2.23
CA VAL A 131 -8.63 -0.38 3.67
C VAL A 131 -7.65 0.63 4.26
N LEU A 132 -8.18 1.63 4.96
CA LEU A 132 -7.37 2.59 5.71
C LEU A 132 -6.84 1.93 6.98
N VAL A 133 -5.53 1.96 7.18
CA VAL A 133 -4.90 1.54 8.45
C VAL A 133 -4.40 2.77 9.16
N ILE A 134 -5.13 3.22 10.17
CA ILE A 134 -4.83 4.41 10.95
C ILE A 134 -3.97 3.97 12.13
N ASN A 135 -2.66 4.14 11.98
CA ASN A 135 -1.67 3.75 12.96
C ASN A 135 -1.26 4.95 13.85
N HIS A 136 -0.39 4.71 14.82
CA HIS A 136 0.07 5.69 15.81
C HIS A 136 -1.04 6.17 16.76
N LEU A 137 -1.94 5.27 17.16
CA LEU A 137 -3.03 5.56 18.09
C LEU A 137 -2.77 5.05 19.52
N GLU A 138 -1.53 4.73 19.87
CA GLU A 138 -1.12 4.28 21.22
C GLU A 138 -1.50 5.26 22.34
N LEU A 139 -1.64 6.55 22.03
CA LEU A 139 -2.04 7.57 23.00
C LEU A 139 -3.57 7.69 23.15
N GLU A 140 -4.35 7.09 22.24
CA GLU A 140 -5.80 7.07 22.36
C GLU A 140 -6.24 6.05 23.40
N LYS A 141 -7.20 6.45 24.24
CA LYS A 141 -7.82 5.53 25.21
C LYS A 141 -8.62 4.46 24.49
N ASP A 142 -9.39 4.87 23.50
CA ASP A 142 -10.10 4.03 22.54
C ASP A 142 -9.66 4.46 21.13
N MET A 143 -9.00 3.57 20.41
CA MET A 143 -8.45 3.89 19.09
C MET A 143 -9.56 4.17 18.07
N GLU A 144 -10.73 3.56 18.18
CA GLU A 144 -11.83 3.79 17.22
C GLU A 144 -12.59 5.09 17.47
N GLU A 145 -12.49 5.66 18.68
CA GLU A 145 -12.97 7.02 18.94
C GLU A 145 -12.20 8.07 18.10
N TRP A 146 -10.95 7.77 17.73
CA TRP A 146 -10.22 8.61 16.78
C TRP A 146 -10.94 8.67 15.44
N TRP A 147 -11.36 7.54 14.88
CA TRP A 147 -12.06 7.51 13.58
C TRP A 147 -13.34 8.34 13.63
N SER A 148 -14.16 8.14 14.65
CA SER A 148 -15.44 8.84 14.84
C SER A 148 -15.29 10.36 14.83
N ARG A 149 -14.17 10.89 15.34
CA ARG A 149 -13.88 12.33 15.38
C ARG A 149 -13.28 12.89 14.08
N ASN A 150 -12.67 12.04 13.25
CA ASN A 150 -11.82 12.48 12.14
C ASN A 150 -12.33 12.07 10.74
N GLU A 151 -13.19 11.07 10.62
CA GLU A 151 -13.69 10.53 9.35
C GLU A 151 -14.23 11.63 8.43
N GLU A 152 -15.13 12.47 8.93
CA GLU A 152 -15.75 13.51 8.11
C GLU A 152 -14.71 14.49 7.56
N THR A 153 -13.70 14.84 8.36
CA THR A 153 -12.62 15.72 7.92
C THR A 153 -11.70 15.04 6.91
N LEU A 154 -11.38 13.75 7.09
CA LEU A 154 -10.61 12.97 6.13
C LEU A 154 -11.33 12.91 4.77
N ARG A 155 -12.61 12.56 4.78
CA ARG A 155 -13.42 12.47 3.55
C ARG A 155 -13.57 13.84 2.89
N THR A 156 -14.12 14.82 3.61
CA THR A 156 -14.56 16.09 3.00
C THR A 156 -13.43 17.08 2.73
N LYS A 157 -12.40 17.13 3.59
CA LYS A 157 -11.30 18.11 3.46
C LYS A 157 -10.04 17.53 2.88
N LYS A 158 -9.83 16.22 2.99
CA LYS A 158 -8.61 15.55 2.53
C LYS A 158 -8.85 14.59 1.37
N GLY A 159 -10.10 14.29 1.00
CA GLY A 159 -10.42 13.33 -0.06
C GLY A 159 -9.95 11.91 0.25
N ILE A 160 -9.73 11.59 1.54
CA ILE A 160 -9.29 10.26 1.99
C ILE A 160 -10.53 9.49 2.41
N GLU A 161 -10.88 8.49 1.61
CA GLU A 161 -12.05 7.64 1.80
C GLU A 161 -11.71 6.23 1.28
N GLY A 162 -11.66 5.25 2.16
CA GLY A 162 -11.44 3.84 1.81
C GLY A 162 -12.71 3.02 1.95
N ASP A 163 -12.65 1.78 1.45
CA ASP A 163 -13.73 0.78 1.54
C ASP A 163 -13.90 0.21 2.96
N GLY A 164 -12.97 0.51 3.84
CA GLY A 164 -12.98 0.15 5.25
C GLY A 164 -11.86 0.88 6.02
N HIS A 165 -11.86 0.74 7.33
CA HIS A 165 -10.80 1.26 8.19
C HIS A 165 -10.51 0.33 9.36
N VAL A 166 -9.32 0.49 9.94
CA VAL A 166 -8.93 -0.04 11.25
C VAL A 166 -8.08 0.98 11.98
N CYS A 167 -8.37 1.19 13.26
CA CYS A 167 -7.57 2.03 14.14
C CYS A 167 -6.65 1.17 15.00
N VAL A 168 -5.34 1.40 14.88
CA VAL A 168 -4.31 0.49 15.39
C VAL A 168 -3.15 1.20 16.05
N THR A 169 -2.40 0.42 16.83
CA THR A 169 -1.01 0.70 17.16
C THR A 169 -0.15 -0.50 16.76
N GLY A 170 0.97 -0.21 16.09
CA GLY A 170 1.98 -1.22 15.72
C GLY A 170 3.03 -1.48 16.79
N LEU A 171 2.92 -0.85 17.98
CA LEU A 171 3.89 -1.01 19.06
C LEU A 171 3.69 -2.35 19.77
N LEU A 172 4.66 -3.25 19.60
CA LEU A 172 4.62 -4.64 20.10
C LEU A 172 4.27 -4.76 21.58
N ASP A 173 4.85 -3.90 22.42
CA ASP A 173 4.67 -3.95 23.89
C ASP A 173 3.45 -3.15 24.37
N HIS A 174 2.64 -2.59 23.47
CA HIS A 174 1.50 -1.80 23.85
C HIS A 174 0.30 -2.68 24.24
N ARG A 175 -0.43 -2.27 25.29
CA ARG A 175 -1.59 -3.04 25.81
C ARG A 175 -2.68 -3.34 24.77
N ASN A 176 -2.80 -2.48 23.74
CA ASN A 176 -3.79 -2.62 22.67
C ASN A 176 -3.24 -3.35 21.44
N TYR A 177 -1.99 -3.84 21.44
CA TYR A 177 -1.39 -4.50 20.27
C TYR A 177 -2.21 -5.70 19.80
N LYS A 178 -2.67 -6.54 20.75
CA LYS A 178 -3.53 -7.69 20.43
C LYS A 178 -4.87 -7.26 19.81
N GLN A 179 -5.50 -6.22 20.37
CA GLN A 179 -6.74 -5.66 19.82
C GLN A 179 -6.52 -5.12 18.40
N SER A 180 -5.40 -4.43 18.16
CA SER A 180 -5.00 -3.95 16.83
C SER A 180 -4.80 -5.11 15.85
N GLN A 181 -4.17 -6.19 16.28
CA GLN A 181 -4.00 -7.38 15.46
C GLN A 181 -5.36 -7.99 15.10
N GLU A 182 -6.24 -8.21 16.08
CA GLU A 182 -7.57 -8.78 15.88
C GLU A 182 -8.40 -7.93 14.89
N ALA A 183 -8.33 -6.60 14.99
CA ALA A 183 -9.02 -5.69 14.06
C ALA A 183 -8.50 -5.81 12.62
N VAL A 184 -7.17 -5.83 12.42
CA VAL A 184 -6.58 -6.01 11.07
C VAL A 184 -6.94 -7.37 10.49
N LEU A 185 -6.86 -8.43 11.30
CA LEU A 185 -7.20 -9.79 10.85
C LEU A 185 -8.69 -9.92 10.52
N ALA A 186 -9.58 -9.23 11.23
CA ALA A 186 -11.00 -9.20 10.91
C ALA A 186 -11.25 -8.61 9.51
N GLN A 187 -10.62 -7.47 9.17
CA GLN A 187 -10.69 -6.91 7.82
C GLN A 187 -10.13 -7.85 6.76
N LEU A 188 -8.94 -8.41 7.00
CA LEU A 188 -8.30 -9.32 6.06
C LEU A 188 -9.14 -10.58 5.82
N ARG A 189 -9.89 -11.07 6.83
CA ARG A 189 -10.78 -12.23 6.69
C ARG A 189 -11.94 -11.95 5.75
N VAL A 190 -12.56 -10.77 5.85
CA VAL A 190 -13.63 -10.33 4.91
C VAL A 190 -13.11 -10.37 3.46
N HIS A 191 -11.92 -9.84 3.22
CA HIS A 191 -11.33 -9.83 1.88
C HIS A 191 -10.81 -11.19 1.45
N TYR A 192 -10.35 -12.03 2.38
CA TYR A 192 -9.99 -13.43 2.11
C TYR A 192 -11.20 -14.16 1.53
N GLU A 193 -12.35 -14.09 2.16
CA GLU A 193 -13.56 -14.79 1.70
C GLU A 193 -14.10 -14.24 0.37
N ALA A 194 -13.97 -12.94 0.14
CA ALA A 194 -14.48 -12.27 -1.07
C ALA A 194 -13.48 -12.21 -2.25
N ARG A 195 -12.27 -12.76 -2.10
CA ARG A 195 -11.15 -12.49 -3.04
C ARG A 195 -11.45 -12.88 -4.49
N GLY A 196 -11.18 -11.95 -5.39
CA GLY A 196 -11.33 -12.12 -6.84
C GLY A 196 -10.05 -12.55 -7.57
N ASN A 197 -8.89 -12.52 -6.89
CA ASN A 197 -7.56 -12.81 -7.44
C ASN A 197 -7.21 -11.96 -8.67
N LYS A 198 -7.53 -10.66 -8.65
CA LYS A 198 -7.10 -9.73 -9.71
C LYS A 198 -5.58 -9.64 -9.72
N THR A 199 -4.98 -9.75 -10.89
CA THR A 199 -3.52 -9.66 -11.00
C THR A 199 -3.07 -8.20 -11.03
N LEU A 200 -1.89 -7.91 -10.48
CA LEU A 200 -1.27 -6.59 -10.58
C LEU A 200 -1.17 -6.12 -12.04
N GLU A 201 -0.89 -7.04 -12.96
CA GLU A 201 -0.88 -6.76 -14.39
C GLU A 201 -2.23 -6.23 -14.89
N SER A 202 -3.32 -6.93 -14.59
CA SER A 202 -4.66 -6.50 -15.01
C SER A 202 -5.03 -5.14 -14.43
N ILE A 203 -4.60 -4.86 -13.19
CA ILE A 203 -4.82 -3.58 -12.52
C ILE A 203 -4.07 -2.46 -13.24
N VAL A 204 -2.80 -2.67 -13.54
CA VAL A 204 -1.93 -1.74 -14.26
C VAL A 204 -2.44 -1.48 -15.67
N LEU A 205 -2.85 -2.52 -16.40
CA LEU A 205 -3.42 -2.38 -17.74
C LEU A 205 -4.72 -1.58 -17.73
N THR A 206 -5.65 -1.88 -16.81
CA THR A 206 -6.90 -1.12 -16.67
C THR A 206 -6.61 0.35 -16.35
N TYR A 207 -5.71 0.61 -15.40
CA TYR A 207 -5.36 1.98 -15.02
C TYR A 207 -4.78 2.79 -16.20
N PHE A 208 -3.78 2.24 -16.89
CA PHE A 208 -3.14 2.95 -18.00
C PHE A 208 -4.00 2.98 -19.26
N GLY A 209 -4.91 2.02 -19.46
CA GLY A 209 -5.90 2.07 -20.52
C GLY A 209 -6.84 3.27 -20.38
N ARG A 210 -7.26 3.60 -19.14
CA ARG A 210 -8.10 4.78 -18.86
C ARG A 210 -7.38 6.10 -19.06
N LEU A 211 -6.07 6.14 -18.82
CA LEU A 211 -5.26 7.34 -19.00
C LEU A 211 -5.02 7.71 -20.47
N GLY A 212 -5.44 6.87 -21.42
CA GLY A 212 -5.26 7.06 -22.85
C GLY A 212 -3.80 6.95 -23.30
N HIS A 213 -3.57 7.19 -24.60
CA HIS A 213 -2.24 7.05 -25.18
C HIS A 213 -1.26 8.08 -24.60
N LYS A 214 -0.28 7.62 -23.81
CA LYS A 214 0.85 8.44 -23.34
C LYS A 214 2.11 8.12 -24.12
N LYS A 215 2.61 9.09 -24.90
CA LYS A 215 3.87 8.99 -25.68
C LYS A 215 5.06 8.49 -24.84
N ASN A 216 5.05 8.74 -23.53
CA ASN A 216 6.13 8.39 -22.60
C ASN A 216 5.76 7.28 -21.61
N LEU A 217 4.71 6.47 -21.87
CA LEU A 217 4.23 5.45 -20.93
C LEU A 217 5.34 4.48 -20.50
N LYS A 218 6.14 3.98 -21.46
CA LYS A 218 7.25 3.07 -21.17
C LYS A 218 8.24 3.66 -20.17
N GLU A 219 8.64 4.91 -20.36
CA GLU A 219 9.58 5.58 -19.45
C GLU A 219 8.94 5.89 -18.10
N MET A 220 7.64 6.17 -18.06
CA MET A 220 6.90 6.33 -16.82
C MET A 220 6.84 5.02 -16.02
N LEU A 221 6.53 3.88 -16.66
CA LEU A 221 6.54 2.54 -16.03
C LEU A 221 7.91 2.22 -15.43
N LYS A 222 8.98 2.52 -16.16
CA LYS A 222 10.35 2.30 -15.68
C LYS A 222 10.75 3.22 -14.54
N LYS A 223 10.55 4.53 -14.69
CA LYS A 223 11.05 5.52 -13.74
C LYS A 223 10.21 5.60 -12.48
N ARG A 224 8.88 5.67 -12.65
CA ARG A 224 7.93 5.87 -11.55
C ARG A 224 7.51 4.58 -10.90
N TYR A 225 7.36 3.51 -11.68
CA TYR A 225 6.89 2.22 -11.17
C TYR A 225 7.99 1.18 -10.96
N LYS A 226 9.24 1.56 -11.26
CA LYS A 226 10.45 0.70 -11.21
C LYS A 226 10.33 -0.59 -12.03
N ILE A 227 9.41 -0.64 -12.99
CA ILE A 227 9.15 -1.81 -13.84
C ILE A 227 10.30 -1.98 -14.83
N ASP A 228 10.84 -3.20 -14.94
CA ASP A 228 11.96 -3.48 -15.84
C ASP A 228 11.59 -3.26 -17.32
N GLN A 229 12.60 -3.12 -18.17
CA GLN A 229 12.41 -2.81 -19.58
C GLN A 229 11.56 -3.83 -20.33
N SER A 230 11.69 -5.12 -20.01
CA SER A 230 10.95 -6.19 -20.70
C SER A 230 9.48 -6.17 -20.31
N THR A 231 9.19 -6.04 -19.00
CA THR A 231 7.81 -5.95 -18.51
C THR A 231 7.14 -4.66 -18.96
N ALA A 232 7.84 -3.52 -18.91
CA ALA A 232 7.30 -2.24 -19.37
C ALA A 232 6.96 -2.26 -20.87
N ARG A 233 7.80 -2.90 -21.70
CA ARG A 233 7.52 -3.08 -23.13
C ARG A 233 6.25 -3.90 -23.36
N ARG A 234 6.12 -5.03 -22.69
CA ARG A 234 4.97 -5.93 -22.79
C ARG A 234 3.67 -5.25 -22.37
N LEU A 235 3.68 -4.47 -21.28
CA LEU A 235 2.53 -3.69 -20.83
C LEU A 235 2.12 -2.64 -21.87
N VAL A 236 3.06 -1.95 -22.50
CA VAL A 236 2.78 -0.96 -23.56
C VAL A 236 2.23 -1.62 -24.82
N GLU A 237 2.77 -2.79 -25.19
CA GLU A 237 2.26 -3.58 -26.33
C GLU A 237 0.81 -4.02 -26.08
N ALA A 238 0.49 -4.48 -24.86
CA ALA A 238 -0.87 -4.87 -24.47
C ALA A 238 -1.88 -3.69 -24.41
N LEU A 239 -1.39 -2.45 -24.28
CA LEU A 239 -2.22 -1.23 -24.24
C LEU A 239 -2.37 -0.55 -25.61
N SER A 240 -1.59 -0.98 -26.59
CA SER A 240 -1.69 -0.45 -27.94
C SER A 240 -2.92 -1.07 -28.61
N PRO A 241 -3.79 -0.29 -29.29
CA PRO A 241 -4.91 -0.88 -30.01
C PRO A 241 -4.36 -1.92 -30.98
N THR A 242 -4.88 -3.15 -30.90
CA THR A 242 -4.67 -4.14 -31.96
C THR A 242 -5.15 -3.50 -33.25
N ASN A 243 -4.23 -3.28 -34.19
CA ASN A 243 -4.58 -2.94 -35.56
C ASN A 243 -5.40 -4.10 -36.13
N CYS A 244 -6.72 -4.03 -36.00
CA CYS A 244 -7.68 -4.78 -36.78
C CYS A 244 -8.13 -3.91 -37.94
#